data_AF-A0AAD8B8D9-F1
#
_entry.id   AF-A0AAD8B8D9-F1
#
_cell.length_a   1.000
_cell.length_b   1.000
_cell.length_c   1.000
_cell.angle_alpha   90.00
_cell.angle_beta   90.00
_cell.angle_gamma   90.00
#
_symmetry.space_group_name_H-M   'P 1'
#
loop_
_entity.id
_entity.type
_entity.pdbx_description
1 polymer ?
#
loop_
_entity_poly.entity_id
_entity_poly.type
_entity_poly.pdbx_seq_one_letter_code
_entity_poly.pdbx_strand_id
1 'polypeptide(L)'
;MDKTGRVMRKGSMWTSSLKIVYCLAQKTLSISCGHQLSVSMTKTLSISCGHQLSVSMTKTLSISCGHQLSVSMTKTLSISCGAPAQCFNDEDALYQLWAPAQCFNDEDALYQLWAPAQCFNDEDALYQLWAPAQCFNNEDALYQLWASVQCFNEKDALY
;
A
#
# COMPACT_ATOMS: atom_id res chain seq x y z
N MET A 1 -27.19 -10.29 33.55
CA MET A 1 -27.73 -9.00 33.11
C MET A 1 -26.55 -8.12 32.73
N ASP A 2 -26.35 -7.86 31.44
CA ASP A 2 -26.22 -6.51 30.84
C ASP A 2 -26.21 -6.69 29.32
N LYS A 3 -27.38 -6.65 28.65
CA LYS A 3 -27.85 -5.51 27.85
C LYS A 3 -26.72 -4.77 27.12
N THR A 4 -26.52 -5.10 25.85
CA THR A 4 -26.44 -4.07 24.79
C THR A 4 -26.78 -4.69 23.45
N GLY A 5 -28.07 -4.65 23.10
CA GLY A 5 -28.44 -4.60 21.70
C GLY A 5 -27.77 -3.37 21.08
N ARG A 6 -26.99 -3.56 20.02
CA ARG A 6 -26.48 -2.44 19.23
C ARG A 6 -26.76 -2.72 17.77
N VAL A 7 -27.69 -1.91 17.25
CA VAL A 7 -28.17 -1.91 15.88
C VAL A 7 -26.98 -1.88 14.91
N MET A 8 -26.90 -2.89 14.04
CA MET A 8 -25.94 -2.94 12.94
C MET A 8 -26.24 -1.81 11.94
N ARG A 9 -25.35 -0.82 11.86
CA ARG A 9 -25.25 0.06 10.69
C ARG A 9 -24.22 -0.54 9.74
N LYS A 10 -24.56 -0.59 8.44
CA LYS A 10 -23.70 -1.10 7.36
C LYS A 10 -22.30 -0.47 7.45
N GLY A 11 -21.25 -1.27 7.67
CA GLY A 11 -19.88 -0.92 7.27
C GLY A 11 -18.76 -0.89 8.32
N SER A 12 -18.97 -1.29 9.58
CA SER A 12 -17.86 -1.35 10.55
C SER A 12 -17.87 -2.67 11.34
N MET A 13 -16.72 -3.35 11.40
CA MET A 13 -16.55 -4.63 12.09
C MET A 13 -15.28 -4.59 12.95
N TRP A 14 -15.44 -4.85 14.25
CA TRP A 14 -14.36 -4.84 15.26
C TRP A 14 -14.09 -6.29 15.68
N THR A 15 -12.87 -6.82 15.50
CA THR A 15 -12.64 -8.24 15.78
C THR A 15 -11.19 -8.55 16.19
N SER A 16 -11.02 -9.43 17.18
CA SER A 16 -9.75 -9.65 17.90
C SER A 16 -8.95 -10.91 17.51
N SER A 17 -9.25 -11.59 16.39
CA SER A 17 -8.48 -12.80 15.97
C SER A 17 -8.60 -13.03 14.46
N LEU A 18 -7.67 -13.83 13.90
CA LEU A 18 -7.48 -14.10 12.47
C LEU A 18 -8.80 -14.21 11.70
N LYS A 19 -9.05 -13.24 10.81
CA LYS A 19 -10.21 -13.25 9.91
C LYS A 19 -9.77 -13.08 8.47
N ILE A 20 -10.34 -13.92 7.61
CA ILE A 20 -10.34 -13.73 6.16
C ILE A 20 -11.68 -13.06 5.82
N VAL A 21 -11.62 -11.82 5.33
CA VAL A 21 -12.81 -11.02 4.99
C VAL A 21 -12.88 -10.87 3.48
N TYR A 22 -13.84 -11.57 2.85
CA TYR A 22 -14.17 -11.38 1.44
C TYR A 22 -15.34 -10.41 1.31
N CYS A 23 -15.14 -9.27 0.66
CA CYS A 23 -16.19 -8.27 0.44
C CYS A 23 -16.22 -7.86 -1.03
N LEU A 24 -17.21 -8.34 -1.79
CA LEU A 24 -17.30 -8.07 -3.23
C LEU A 24 -18.16 -6.84 -3.58
N ALA A 25 -18.96 -6.30 -2.64
CA ALA A 25 -20.06 -5.39 -2.98
C ALA A 25 -20.19 -4.11 -2.12
N GLN A 26 -19.23 -3.78 -1.25
CA GLN A 26 -19.32 -2.56 -0.44
C GLN A 26 -18.63 -1.37 -1.14
N LYS A 27 -19.16 -0.15 -0.95
CA LYS A 27 -18.58 1.07 -1.52
C LYS A 27 -17.36 1.53 -0.71
N THR A 28 -17.39 1.29 0.60
CA THR A 28 -16.34 1.66 1.56
C THR A 28 -16.39 0.68 2.72
N LEU A 29 -15.22 0.21 3.19
CA LEU A 29 -15.08 -0.69 4.33
C LEU A 29 -13.96 -0.19 5.26
N SER A 30 -14.20 -0.19 6.56
CA SER A 30 -13.20 0.13 7.59
C SER A 30 -13.08 -1.02 8.59
N ILE A 31 -11.87 -1.51 8.81
CA ILE A 31 -11.57 -2.65 9.68
C ILE A 31 -10.41 -2.30 10.63
N SER A 32 -10.53 -2.73 11.89
CA SER A 32 -9.43 -2.73 12.84
C SER A 32 -9.21 -4.13 13.43
N CYS A 33 -7.95 -4.58 13.48
CA CYS A 33 -7.56 -5.88 14.03
C CYS A 33 -6.27 -5.77 14.87
N GLY A 34 -6.17 -6.53 15.96
CA GLY A 34 -4.99 -6.53 16.82
C GLY A 34 -3.87 -7.49 16.41
N HIS A 35 -4.15 -8.48 15.56
CA HIS A 35 -3.23 -9.59 15.32
C HIS A 35 -2.96 -9.83 13.83
N GLN A 36 -3.80 -10.61 13.15
CA GLN A 36 -3.60 -10.96 11.74
C GLN A 36 -4.90 -10.81 10.97
N LEU A 37 -4.82 -10.21 9.78
CA LEU A 37 -5.98 -9.91 8.95
C LEU A 37 -5.66 -10.17 7.48
N SER A 38 -6.59 -10.84 6.78
CA SER A 38 -6.57 -10.98 5.33
C SER A 38 -7.87 -10.45 4.73
N VAL A 39 -7.80 -9.53 3.77
CA VAL A 39 -8.98 -8.89 3.17
C VAL A 39 -8.87 -8.82 1.65
N SER A 40 -9.99 -9.09 0.97
CA SER A 40 -10.14 -8.82 -0.46
C SER A 40 -11.37 -7.94 -0.73
N MET A 41 -11.20 -6.88 -1.52
CA MET A 41 -12.21 -5.83 -1.75
C MET A 41 -11.97 -5.10 -3.08
N THR A 42 -12.96 -4.36 -3.60
CA THR A 42 -12.90 -3.78 -4.97
C THR A 42 -12.97 -2.25 -5.08
N LYS A 43 -13.24 -1.50 -3.99
CA LYS A 43 -13.51 -0.05 -4.05
C LYS A 43 -12.70 0.83 -3.10
N THR A 44 -13.14 0.98 -1.85
CA THR A 44 -12.40 1.76 -0.86
C THR A 44 -12.25 0.96 0.42
N LEU A 45 -11.01 0.83 0.89
CA LEU A 45 -10.67 0.06 2.07
C LEU A 45 -9.72 0.85 2.97
N SER A 46 -10.07 0.99 4.24
CA SER A 46 -9.22 1.60 5.27
C SER A 46 -9.00 0.59 6.39
N ILE A 47 -7.74 0.27 6.68
CA ILE A 47 -7.39 -0.77 7.66
C ILE A 47 -6.37 -0.24 8.67
N SER A 48 -6.58 -0.62 9.94
CA SER A 48 -5.57 -0.52 10.99
C SER A 48 -5.30 -1.89 11.60
N CYS A 49 -4.04 -2.37 11.56
CA CYS A 49 -3.65 -3.67 12.11
C CYS A 49 -2.41 -3.60 13.02
N GLY A 50 -2.46 -4.21 14.21
CA GLY A 50 -1.33 -4.19 15.15
C GLY A 50 -0.10 -5.00 14.72
N HIS A 51 -0.30 -6.14 14.06
CA HIS A 51 0.78 -7.10 13.78
C HIS A 51 0.98 -7.38 12.29
N GLN A 52 0.17 -8.27 11.69
CA GLN A 52 0.37 -8.74 10.31
C GLN A 52 -0.87 -8.48 9.45
N LEU A 53 -0.65 -7.97 8.24
CA LEU A 53 -1.74 -7.64 7.32
C LEU A 53 -1.39 -8.08 5.88
N SER A 54 -2.32 -8.83 5.26
CA SER A 54 -2.26 -9.18 3.84
C SER A 54 -3.54 -8.70 3.15
N VAL A 55 -3.43 -7.89 2.11
CA VAL A 55 -4.59 -7.29 1.44
C VAL A 55 -4.44 -7.38 -0.07
N SER A 56 -5.53 -7.70 -0.76
CA SER A 56 -5.65 -7.56 -2.22
C SER A 56 -6.84 -6.65 -2.54
N MET A 57 -6.61 -5.62 -3.36
CA MET A 57 -7.58 -4.56 -3.56
C MET A 57 -7.44 -3.86 -4.93
N THR A 58 -8.54 -3.37 -5.54
CA THR A 58 -8.50 -2.85 -6.92
C THR A 58 -8.66 -1.33 -7.11
N LYS A 59 -8.77 -0.50 -6.06
CA LYS A 59 -8.97 0.96 -6.25
C LYS A 59 -8.27 1.87 -5.26
N THR A 60 -8.80 2.05 -4.05
CA THR A 60 -8.18 2.92 -3.05
C THR A 60 -7.98 2.19 -1.74
N LEU A 61 -6.73 2.18 -1.27
CA LEU A 61 -6.33 1.50 -0.04
C LEU A 61 -5.51 2.44 0.84
N SER A 62 -5.96 2.62 2.10
CA SER A 62 -5.23 3.35 3.13
C SER A 62 -4.99 2.45 4.32
N ILE A 63 -3.72 2.25 4.68
CA ILE A 63 -3.32 1.29 5.71
C ILE A 63 -2.42 1.94 6.76
N SER A 64 -2.69 1.59 8.03
CA SER A 64 -1.77 1.72 9.15
C SER A 64 -1.49 0.33 9.74
N CYS A 65 -0.21 -0.01 9.95
CA CYS A 65 0.19 -1.28 10.54
C CYS A 65 1.39 -1.14 11.47
N GLY A 66 1.50 -2.01 12.48
CA GLY A 66 2.59 -1.98 13.47
C GLY A 66 3.82 -2.84 13.15
N HIS A 67 3.70 -3.94 12.38
CA HIS A 67 4.81 -4.89 12.23
C HIS A 67 5.10 -5.40 10.81
N GLN A 68 4.14 -6.00 10.10
CA GLN A 68 4.39 -6.56 8.76
C GLN A 68 3.18 -6.36 7.84
N LEU A 69 3.45 -5.87 6.63
CA LEU A 69 2.43 -5.54 5.64
C LEU A 69 2.78 -6.11 4.27
N SER A 70 1.89 -6.92 3.69
CA SER A 70 1.93 -7.33 2.28
C SER A 70 0.66 -6.88 1.58
N VAL A 71 0.80 -6.17 0.48
CA VAL A 71 -0.32 -5.59 -0.25
C VAL A 71 -0.16 -5.86 -1.74
N SER A 72 -1.24 -6.34 -2.35
CA SER A 72 -1.48 -6.27 -3.79
C SER A 72 -2.56 -5.21 -4.03
N MET A 73 -2.27 -4.26 -4.91
CA MET A 73 -3.15 -3.13 -5.22
C MET A 73 -3.20 -2.90 -6.72
N THR A 74 -4.19 -2.18 -7.25
CA THR A 74 -4.24 -1.82 -8.68
C THR A 74 -4.38 -0.33 -9.02
N LYS A 75 -4.48 0.60 -8.05
CA LYS A 75 -4.60 2.06 -8.35
C LYS A 75 -3.94 2.99 -7.34
N THR A 76 -4.51 3.18 -6.15
CA THR A 76 -3.99 4.16 -5.18
C THR A 76 -3.70 3.49 -3.84
N LEU A 77 -2.43 3.59 -3.41
CA LEU A 77 -1.94 3.01 -2.17
C LEU A 77 -1.32 4.08 -1.26
N SER A 78 -1.90 4.24 -0.08
CA SER A 78 -1.41 5.12 0.98
C SER A 78 -0.99 4.27 2.19
N ILE A 79 0.31 4.29 2.52
CA ILE A 79 0.89 3.47 3.59
C ILE A 79 1.54 4.39 4.63
N SER A 80 1.06 4.30 5.87
CA SER A 80 1.55 5.08 7.02
C SER A 80 1.93 4.20 8.22
N CYS A 81 2.40 2.98 7.96
CA CYS A 81 2.75 2.02 9.01
C CYS A 81 4.08 2.33 9.71
N GLY A 82 4.23 1.88 10.96
CA GLY A 82 5.51 1.92 11.70
C GLY A 82 6.49 0.82 11.28
N ALA A 83 6.18 0.09 10.22
CA ALA A 83 6.80 -1.16 9.82
C ALA A 83 7.12 -1.17 8.32
N PRO A 84 8.08 -1.99 7.88
CA PRO A 84 8.35 -2.18 6.47
C PRO A 84 7.15 -2.83 5.75
N ALA A 85 6.80 -2.29 4.59
CA ALA A 85 5.74 -2.78 3.72
C ALA A 85 6.30 -3.44 2.46
N GLN A 86 5.65 -4.49 1.98
CA GLN A 86 5.84 -5.04 0.64
C GLN A 86 4.60 -4.74 -0.21
N CYS A 87 4.81 -4.13 -1.36
CA CYS A 87 3.80 -3.69 -2.31
C CYS A 87 4.01 -4.43 -3.64
N PHE A 88 2.93 -4.95 -4.20
CA PHE A 88 2.89 -5.53 -5.54
C PHE A 88 1.74 -4.88 -6.30
N ASN A 89 1.96 -4.53 -7.55
CA ASN A 89 0.94 -3.95 -8.38
C ASN A 89 1.18 -4.27 -9.85
N ASP A 90 0.11 -4.65 -10.53
CA ASP A 90 0.03 -5.10 -11.91
C ASP A 90 -0.77 -4.12 -12.79
N GLU A 91 -1.01 -2.90 -12.32
CA GLU A 91 -1.84 -1.84 -12.93
C GLU A 91 -1.27 -0.44 -12.58
N ASP A 92 -1.74 0.63 -13.23
CA ASP A 92 -1.27 2.01 -12.93
C ASP A 92 -1.34 2.36 -11.43
N ALA A 93 -0.26 2.86 -10.86
CA ALA A 93 -0.11 3.09 -9.42
C ALA A 93 0.06 4.55 -9.03
N LEU A 94 -0.55 4.92 -7.91
CA LEU A 94 -0.14 6.05 -7.08
C LEU A 94 0.24 5.56 -5.69
N TYR A 95 1.52 5.65 -5.35
CA TYR A 95 2.07 5.32 -4.05
C TYR A 95 2.31 6.58 -3.22
N GLN A 96 1.78 6.58 -2.00
CA GLN A 96 2.07 7.57 -0.97
C GLN A 96 2.62 6.86 0.26
N LEU A 97 3.93 6.92 0.46
CA LEU A 97 4.64 6.09 1.44
C LEU A 97 5.24 6.97 2.55
N TRP A 98 4.70 6.83 3.76
CA TRP A 98 5.26 7.40 4.99
C TRP A 98 5.95 6.35 5.86
N ALA A 99 6.11 5.14 5.33
CA ALA A 99 6.75 4.01 5.98
C ALA A 99 7.80 3.39 5.06
N PRO A 100 8.82 2.71 5.61
CA PRO A 100 9.74 1.95 4.78
C PRO A 100 9.00 0.97 3.89
N ALA A 101 9.37 0.86 2.62
CA ALA A 101 8.65 0.01 1.68
C ALA A 101 9.56 -0.64 0.64
N GLN A 102 9.18 -1.83 0.20
CA GLN A 102 9.72 -2.48 -0.99
C GLN A 102 8.55 -2.68 -1.96
N CYS A 103 8.53 -1.95 -3.07
CA CYS A 103 7.46 -2.00 -4.06
C CYS A 103 7.95 -2.59 -5.38
N PHE A 104 7.12 -3.46 -5.94
CA PHE A 104 7.24 -4.03 -7.28
C PHE A 104 6.03 -3.59 -8.09
N ASN A 105 6.27 -2.96 -9.23
CA ASN A 105 5.23 -2.42 -10.09
C ASN A 105 5.46 -2.85 -11.54
N ASP A 106 4.47 -3.51 -12.12
CA ASP A 106 4.58 -4.04 -13.48
C ASP A 106 4.07 -3.04 -14.54
N GLU A 107 3.46 -1.92 -14.11
CA GLU A 107 2.81 -0.91 -14.97
C GLU A 107 3.29 0.51 -14.60
N ASP A 108 2.62 1.56 -15.07
CA ASP A 108 2.99 2.95 -14.75
C ASP A 108 2.91 3.22 -13.24
N ALA A 109 3.89 3.94 -12.68
CA ALA A 109 3.91 4.28 -11.26
C ALA A 109 4.17 5.75 -10.98
N LEU A 110 3.41 6.32 -10.04
CA LEU A 110 3.72 7.60 -9.42
C LEU A 110 4.03 7.39 -7.93
N TYR A 111 5.24 7.73 -7.52
CA TYR A 111 5.73 7.63 -6.16
C TYR A 111 5.79 8.98 -5.47
N GLN A 112 5.21 9.05 -4.28
CA GLN A 112 5.40 10.13 -3.31
C GLN A 112 5.97 9.53 -2.02
N LEU A 113 7.27 9.74 -1.78
CA LEU A 113 8.04 9.01 -0.77
C LEU A 113 8.51 9.93 0.35
N TRP A 114 8.00 9.70 1.55
CA TRP A 114 8.41 10.37 2.79
C TRP A 114 9.18 9.44 3.74
N ALA A 115 9.39 8.19 3.35
CA ALA A 115 10.18 7.21 4.08
C ALA A 115 11.03 6.36 3.12
N PRO A 116 12.06 5.65 3.63
CA PRO A 116 12.97 4.90 2.78
C PRO A 116 12.28 3.84 1.93
N ALA A 117 12.53 3.82 0.63
CA ALA A 117 11.88 2.85 -0.26
C ALA A 117 12.87 2.14 -1.19
N GLN A 118 12.59 0.88 -1.48
CA GLN A 118 13.15 0.14 -2.61
C GLN A 118 12.05 -0.03 -3.66
N CYS A 119 12.22 0.54 -4.84
CA CYS A 119 11.21 0.48 -5.91
C CYS A 119 11.77 -0.28 -7.11
N PHE A 120 10.99 -1.23 -7.63
CA PHE A 120 11.26 -1.99 -8.85
C PHE A 120 10.09 -1.73 -9.80
N ASN A 121 10.35 -1.15 -10.97
CA ASN A 121 9.32 -0.84 -11.95
C ASN A 121 9.68 -1.42 -13.31
N ASP A 122 8.71 -2.11 -13.89
CA ASP A 122 8.85 -2.63 -15.25
C ASP A 122 8.43 -1.61 -16.30
N GLU A 123 7.54 -0.67 -15.98
CA GLU A 123 7.10 0.42 -16.87
C GLU A 123 7.46 1.82 -16.31
N ASP A 124 6.91 2.88 -16.90
CA ASP A 124 7.29 4.27 -16.62
C ASP A 124 7.06 4.67 -15.16
N ALA A 125 8.03 5.39 -14.58
CA ALA A 125 7.97 5.77 -13.17
C ALA A 125 8.22 7.27 -12.94
N LEU A 126 7.30 7.93 -12.24
CA LEU A 126 7.47 9.30 -11.75
C LEU A 126 7.71 9.31 -10.24
N TYR A 127 8.81 9.93 -9.82
CA TYR A 127 9.21 10.01 -8.42
C TYR A 127 9.16 11.41 -7.85
N GLN A 128 8.55 11.54 -6.67
CA GLN A 128 8.64 12.69 -5.78
C GLN A 128 9.23 12.22 -4.44
N LEU A 129 10.50 12.58 -4.20
CA LEU A 129 11.36 11.92 -3.20
C LEU A 129 11.77 12.87 -2.08
N TRP A 130 11.18 12.70 -0.89
CA TRP A 130 11.57 13.40 0.35
C TRP A 130 12.37 12.53 1.33
N ALA A 131 12.59 11.25 0.99
CA ALA A 131 13.35 10.30 1.76
C ALA A 131 14.26 9.45 0.87
N PRO A 132 15.26 8.76 1.45
CA PRO A 132 16.18 7.95 0.66
C PRO A 132 15.47 6.86 -0.14
N ALA A 133 15.83 6.70 -1.41
CA ALA A 133 15.29 5.62 -2.22
C ALA A 133 16.38 4.88 -2.98
N GLN A 134 16.20 3.57 -3.10
CA GLN A 134 16.86 2.77 -4.12
C GLN A 134 15.82 2.43 -5.17
N CYS A 135 16.12 2.69 -6.43
CA CYS A 135 15.17 2.42 -7.50
C CYS A 135 15.81 1.67 -8.67
N PHE A 136 15.01 0.78 -9.26
CA PHE A 136 15.36 -0.05 -10.39
C PHE A 136 14.21 0.08 -11.38
N ASN A 137 14.42 0.77 -12.50
CA ASN A 137 13.38 0.99 -13.50
C ASN A 137 13.84 0.39 -14.82
N ASN A 138 12.98 -0.40 -15.46
CA ASN A 138 13.27 -0.96 -16.78
C ASN A 138 12.96 0.06 -17.89
N GLU A 139 11.98 0.92 -17.67
CA GLU A 139 11.54 1.98 -18.60
C GLU A 139 11.94 3.38 -18.13
N ASP A 140 11.33 4.42 -18.71
CA ASP A 140 11.68 5.81 -18.44
C ASP A 140 11.31 6.20 -17.00
N ALA A 141 12.20 6.95 -16.34
CA ALA A 141 11.93 7.43 -15.00
C ALA A 141 12.24 8.92 -14.84
N LEU A 142 11.29 9.67 -14.27
CA LEU A 142 11.44 11.07 -13.96
C LEU A 142 11.52 11.30 -12.45
N TYR A 143 12.42 12.19 -12.02
CA TYR A 143 12.72 12.41 -10.61
C TYR A 143 12.54 13.85 -10.17
N GLN A 144 11.86 14.05 -9.04
CA GLN A 144 11.86 15.28 -8.25
C GLN A 144 12.48 14.98 -6.88
N LEU A 145 13.69 15.51 -6.65
CA LEU A 145 14.56 15.08 -5.56
C LEU A 145 14.67 16.12 -4.44
N TRP A 146 14.42 15.67 -3.20
CA TRP A 146 14.72 16.40 -1.96
C TRP A 146 15.52 15.55 -0.95
N ALA A 147 15.92 14.33 -1.35
CA ALA A 147 16.70 13.38 -0.55
C ALA A 147 17.69 12.61 -1.42
N SER A 148 18.60 11.87 -0.78
CA SER A 148 19.60 11.03 -1.47
C SER A 148 18.94 9.87 -2.20
N VAL A 149 19.32 9.63 -3.45
CA VAL A 149 18.74 8.56 -4.26
C VAL A 149 19.85 7.72 -4.93
N GLN A 150 19.63 6.41 -5.04
CA GLN A 150 20.44 5.50 -5.84
C GLN A 150 19.55 4.78 -6.84
N CYS A 151 19.60 5.19 -8.11
CA CYS A 151 18.72 4.67 -9.14
C CYS A 151 19.50 4.03 -10.28
N PHE A 152 18.97 2.91 -10.76
CA PHE A 152 19.44 2.15 -11.90
C PHE A 152 18.28 2.11 -12.91
N ASN A 153 18.49 2.69 -14.07
CA ASN A 153 17.50 2.74 -15.15
C ASN A 153 18.05 1.94 -16.32
N GLU A 154 17.36 0.88 -16.76
CA GLU A 154 17.83 0.05 -17.88
C GLU A 154 17.81 0.83 -19.20
N LYS A 155 16.80 1.69 -19.41
CA LYS A 155 16.68 2.53 -20.60
C LYS A 155 17.42 3.85 -20.56
N ASP A 156 17.86 4.35 -19.40
CA ASP A 156 18.75 5.53 -19.32
C ASP A 156 20.23 5.18 -19.52
N ALA A 157 20.53 4.41 -20.54
CA ALA A 157 21.82 4.51 -21.22
C ALA A 157 21.56 5.13 -22.60
N LEU A 158 21.99 6.40 -22.77
CA LEU A 158 22.08 7.24 -23.99
C LEU A 158 20.94 8.28 -24.10
N TYR A 159 21.13 9.61 -24.06
CA TYR A 159 22.27 10.53 -24.23
C TYR A 159 22.09 11.80 -23.38
#